data_AF-A0AAU5WIJ2-F1
#
_entry.id   AF-A0AAU5WIJ2-F1
#
_cell.length_a   1.000
_cell.length_b   1.000
_cell.length_c   1.000
_cell.angle_alpha   90.00
_cell.angle_beta   90.00
_cell.angle_gamma   90.00
#
_symmetry.space_group_name_H-M   'P 1'
#
loop_
_entity.id
_entity.type
_entity.pdbx_description
1 polymer ?
#
loop_
_entity_poly.entity_id
_entity_poly.type
_entity_poly.pdbx_seq_one_letter_code
_entity_poly.pdbx_strand_id
1 'polypeptide(L)'
;MPPRRSGNPAVRAKPSAKKKAGFSLAKYREEAGGEPFPLEVDDGHVIEIPRPTGGVMMELAEKYAAGTDGQTDPREQLRDLLGETYDEVMPILEAEDFAVMFAFLNDIVEFFGLGEALASLG
;
A
#
# COMPACT_ATOMS: atom_id res chain seq x y z
N MET A 1 23.29 69.08 -14.95
CA MET A 1 23.34 67.75 -15.60
C MET A 1 23.89 66.74 -14.57
N PRO A 2 23.08 65.79 -14.07
CA PRO A 2 23.45 64.81 -13.02
C PRO A 2 23.92 63.47 -13.67
N PRO A 3 24.45 62.44 -12.96
CA PRO A 3 23.59 61.60 -12.11
C PRO A 3 24.20 61.04 -10.79
N ARG A 4 23.34 61.06 -9.77
CA ARG A 4 22.89 59.92 -8.95
C ARG A 4 23.95 58.97 -8.36
N ARG A 5 24.05 58.96 -7.03
CA ARG A 5 24.22 57.69 -6.29
C ARG A 5 23.16 57.62 -5.20
N SER A 6 21.94 57.30 -5.62
CA SER A 6 20.89 56.83 -4.74
C SER A 6 21.37 55.54 -4.10
N GLY A 7 21.67 55.57 -2.80
CA GLY A 7 21.67 54.36 -1.98
C GLY A 7 20.26 53.81 -2.01
N ASN A 8 20.03 52.79 -2.83
CA ASN A 8 18.74 52.13 -2.86
C ASN A 8 18.68 51.17 -1.66
N PRO A 9 17.71 51.34 -0.75
CA PRO A 9 17.45 50.37 0.30
C PRO A 9 16.78 49.13 -0.31
N ALA A 10 16.77 48.05 0.46
CA ALA A 10 15.95 46.86 0.24
C ALA A 10 16.38 45.93 -0.91
N VAL A 11 17.20 44.93 -0.58
CA VAL A 11 16.85 43.55 -0.92
C VAL A 11 17.12 42.66 0.30
N ARG A 12 16.33 42.87 1.36
CA ARG A 12 16.16 41.85 2.40
C ARG A 12 15.28 40.77 1.77
N ALA A 13 15.89 39.85 1.02
CA ALA A 13 15.20 38.67 0.52
C ALA A 13 14.74 37.83 1.73
N LYS A 14 13.48 37.99 2.10
CA LYS A 14 12.73 37.07 2.97
C LYS A 14 11.28 37.09 2.52
N PRO A 15 10.56 35.98 2.67
CA PRO A 15 10.92 34.59 2.40
C PRO A 15 10.33 34.20 1.04
N SER A 16 10.98 33.28 0.33
CA SER A 16 10.35 32.55 -0.77
C SER A 16 8.97 32.10 -0.30
N ALA A 17 7.93 32.58 -0.98
CA ALA A 17 6.57 32.16 -0.74
C ALA A 17 6.57 30.66 -0.48
N LYS A 18 6.05 30.22 0.66
CA LYS A 18 5.75 28.80 0.88
C LYS A 18 4.84 28.43 -0.28
N LYS A 19 5.42 27.88 -1.36
CA LYS A 19 4.66 27.16 -2.38
C LYS A 19 3.86 26.17 -1.55
N LYS A 20 2.52 26.26 -1.58
CA LYS A 20 1.68 25.15 -1.16
C LYS A 20 2.31 23.94 -1.82
N ALA A 21 2.92 23.05 -1.04
CA ALA A 21 3.65 21.93 -1.58
C ALA A 21 2.68 21.25 -2.52
N GLY A 22 2.97 21.30 -3.83
CA GLY A 22 2.06 20.79 -4.83
C GLY A 22 1.79 19.33 -4.49
N PHE A 23 0.56 18.88 -4.66
CA PHE A 23 0.25 17.46 -4.57
C PHE A 23 1.14 16.74 -5.59
N SER A 24 2.00 15.84 -5.13
CA SER A 24 2.92 15.10 -5.98
C SER A 24 2.75 13.61 -5.72
N LEU A 25 2.72 12.83 -6.80
CA LEU A 25 2.61 11.38 -6.70
C LEU A 25 3.82 10.77 -5.97
N ALA A 26 5.00 11.38 -6.11
CA ALA A 26 6.21 10.97 -5.40
C ALA A 26 6.04 11.10 -3.88
N LYS A 27 5.45 12.20 -3.40
CA LYS A 27 5.13 12.39 -1.99
C LYS A 27 4.17 11.31 -1.49
N TYR A 28 3.10 11.02 -2.24
CA TYR A 28 2.15 9.97 -1.85
C TYR A 28 2.77 8.57 -1.89
N ARG A 29 3.72 8.29 -2.78
CA ARG A 29 4.47 7.03 -2.79
C ARG A 29 5.37 6.88 -1.57
N GLU A 30 6.02 7.96 -1.15
CA GLU A 30 6.84 7.98 0.06
C GLU A 30 5.98 7.82 1.32
N GLU A 31 4.82 8.50 1.38
CA GLU A 31 3.86 8.38 2.48
C GLU A 31 3.16 7.00 2.50
N ALA A 32 2.95 6.36 1.33
CA ALA A 32 2.34 5.04 1.21
C ALA A 32 3.37 3.88 1.27
N GLY A 33 4.66 4.19 1.28
CA GLY A 33 5.74 3.21 1.36
C GLY A 33 5.68 2.48 2.70
N GLY A 34 5.06 1.30 2.71
CA GLY A 34 5.01 0.41 3.85
C GLY A 34 6.01 -0.74 3.70
N GLU A 35 6.34 -1.36 4.83
CA GLU A 35 7.15 -2.57 4.85
C GLU A 35 6.39 -3.74 4.17
N PRO A 36 7.09 -4.66 3.50
CA PRO A 36 6.50 -5.91 3.05
C PRO A 36 6.02 -6.72 4.26
N PHE A 37 5.04 -7.60 4.06
CA PHE A 37 4.60 -8.54 5.09
C PHE A 37 5.64 -9.66 5.21
N PRO A 38 6.28 -9.84 6.38
CA PRO A 38 7.23 -10.92 6.58
C PRO A 38 6.50 -12.22 6.95
N LEU A 39 6.64 -13.25 6.13
CA LEU A 39 6.17 -14.60 6.44
C LEU A 39 7.36 -15.49 6.79
N GLU A 40 7.50 -15.86 8.05
CA GLU A 40 8.46 -16.88 8.50
C GLU A 40 7.87 -18.27 8.23
N VAL A 41 8.60 -19.10 7.50
CA VAL A 41 8.24 -20.50 7.21
C VAL A 41 9.09 -21.44 8.06
N ASP A 42 8.64 -22.69 8.22
CA ASP A 42 9.18 -23.65 9.20
C ASP A 42 10.68 -23.96 9.09
N ASP A 43 11.31 -23.68 7.94
CA ASP A 43 12.76 -23.85 7.75
C ASP A 43 13.59 -22.63 8.20
N GLY A 44 12.93 -21.61 8.77
CA GLY A 44 13.53 -20.35 9.20
C GLY A 44 13.76 -19.36 8.05
N HIS A 45 13.28 -19.65 6.84
CA HIS A 45 13.26 -18.69 5.74
C HIS A 45 12.15 -17.66 5.94
N VAL A 46 12.39 -16.43 5.47
CA VAL A 46 11.42 -15.34 5.53
C VAL A 46 11.09 -14.91 4.10
N ILE A 47 9.82 -15.05 3.73
CA ILE A 47 9.28 -14.58 2.47
C ILE A 47 8.73 -13.17 2.68
N GLU A 48 9.25 -12.20 1.93
CA GLU A 48 8.78 -10.82 1.96
C GLU A 48 7.66 -10.63 0.94
N ILE A 49 6.42 -10.57 1.42
CA ILE A 49 5.25 -10.37 0.56
C ILE A 49 5.07 -8.86 0.34
N PRO A 50 5.19 -8.36 -0.91
CA PRO A 50 5.07 -6.94 -1.18
C PRO A 50 3.65 -6.46 -0.96
N ARG A 51 3.51 -5.19 -0.57
CA ARG A 51 2.19 -4.55 -0.45
C ARG A 51 1.48 -4.56 -1.82
N PRO A 52 0.20 -4.97 -1.89
CA PRO A 52 -0.56 -4.99 -3.14
C PRO A 52 -0.68 -3.59 -3.75
N THR A 53 -0.75 -3.55 -5.08
CA THR A 53 -0.94 -2.27 -5.80
C THR A 53 -2.36 -1.76 -5.63
N GLY A 54 -2.57 -0.45 -5.85
CA GLY A 54 -3.92 0.13 -5.82
C GLY A 54 -4.90 -0.50 -6.81
N GLY A 55 -4.42 -1.06 -7.93
CA GLY A 55 -5.25 -1.80 -8.88
C GLY A 55 -5.79 -3.10 -8.29
N VAL A 56 -4.91 -3.91 -7.70
CA VAL A 56 -5.28 -5.14 -6.97
C VAL A 56 -6.27 -4.82 -5.85
N MET A 57 -6.03 -3.72 -5.14
CA MET A 57 -6.93 -3.28 -4.06
C MET A 57 -8.33 -2.91 -4.54
N MET A 58 -8.44 -2.22 -5.68
CA MET A 58 -9.74 -1.89 -6.27
C MET A 58 -10.46 -3.14 -6.78
N GLU A 59 -9.74 -4.07 -7.41
CA GLU A 59 -10.33 -5.33 -7.88
C GLU A 59 -10.84 -6.18 -6.71
N LEU A 60 -10.08 -6.27 -5.60
CA LEU A 60 -10.55 -6.92 -4.39
C LEU A 60 -11.79 -6.22 -3.82
N ALA A 61 -11.78 -4.89 -3.70
CA ALA A 61 -12.93 -4.11 -3.23
C ALA A 61 -14.18 -4.35 -4.08
N GLU A 62 -14.04 -4.37 -5.40
CA GLU A 62 -15.12 -4.66 -6.33
C GLU A 62 -15.65 -6.08 -6.14
N LYS A 63 -14.79 -7.09 -5.99
CA LYS A 63 -15.21 -8.48 -5.70
C LYS A 63 -15.98 -8.58 -4.37
N TYR A 64 -15.50 -7.89 -3.34
CA TYR A 64 -16.16 -7.84 -2.03
C TYR A 64 -17.53 -7.12 -2.10
N ALA A 65 -17.62 -6.01 -2.83
CA ALA A 65 -18.84 -5.22 -2.98
C ALA A 65 -19.87 -5.85 -3.96
N ALA A 66 -19.40 -6.55 -4.99
CA ALA A 66 -20.24 -7.16 -6.03
C ALA A 66 -21.02 -8.39 -5.56
N GLY A 67 -20.79 -8.86 -4.33
CA GLY A 67 -21.79 -9.55 -3.51
C GLY A 67 -22.69 -10.53 -4.27
N THR A 68 -22.10 -11.46 -5.00
CA THR A 68 -22.78 -12.71 -5.38
C THR A 68 -22.34 -13.75 -4.36
N ASP A 69 -23.12 -13.82 -3.26
CA ASP A 69 -23.05 -14.86 -2.23
C ASP A 69 -21.75 -15.01 -1.43
N GLY A 70 -21.07 -13.90 -1.11
CA GLY A 70 -20.22 -13.79 0.09
C GLY A 70 -19.04 -14.77 0.22
N GLN A 71 -18.63 -15.42 -0.87
CA GLN A 71 -17.51 -16.35 -0.88
C GLN A 71 -16.65 -16.12 -2.13
N THR A 72 -15.86 -15.04 -2.12
CA THR A 72 -14.69 -15.02 -2.99
C THR A 72 -13.78 -16.13 -2.52
N ASP A 73 -13.42 -17.08 -3.40
CA ASP A 73 -12.56 -18.22 -3.06
C ASP A 73 -11.30 -17.70 -2.35
N PRO A 74 -11.02 -18.13 -1.10
CA PRO A 74 -9.82 -17.70 -0.37
C PRO A 74 -8.53 -17.87 -1.18
N ARG A 75 -8.49 -18.86 -2.08
CA ARG A 75 -7.34 -19.10 -2.97
C ARG A 75 -7.19 -17.99 -4.00
N GLU A 76 -8.28 -17.53 -4.59
CA GLU A 76 -8.26 -16.41 -5.53
C GLU A 76 -7.87 -15.11 -4.82
N GLN A 77 -8.38 -14.88 -3.61
CA GLN A 77 -7.99 -13.72 -2.80
C GLN A 77 -6.50 -13.74 -2.46
N LEU A 78 -5.97 -14.88 -2.04
CA LEU A 78 -4.55 -15.05 -1.78
C LEU A 78 -3.72 -14.88 -3.04
N ARG A 79 -4.19 -15.35 -4.20
CA ARG A 79 -3.51 -15.13 -5.48
C ARG A 79 -3.36 -13.65 -5.82
N ASP A 80 -4.44 -12.89 -5.63
CA ASP A 80 -4.42 -11.46 -5.90
C ASP A 80 -3.52 -10.70 -4.90
N LEU A 81 -3.54 -11.09 -3.62
CA LEU A 81 -2.74 -10.46 -2.55
C LEU A 81 -1.25 -10.80 -2.60
N LEU A 82 -0.91 -12.07 -2.82
CA LEU A 82 0.45 -12.57 -2.80
C LEU A 82 1.18 -12.28 -4.12
N GLY A 83 0.45 -12.17 -5.23
CA GLY A 83 1.00 -11.83 -6.54
C GLY A 83 2.13 -12.79 -6.94
N GLU A 84 3.33 -12.24 -7.15
CA GLU A 84 4.52 -13.02 -7.55
C GLU A 84 4.96 -14.06 -6.49
N THR A 85 4.64 -13.82 -5.22
CA THR A 85 4.97 -14.76 -4.12
C THR A 85 3.93 -15.88 -3.96
N TYR A 86 2.83 -15.86 -4.72
CA TYR A 86 1.76 -16.86 -4.61
C TYR A 86 2.27 -18.28 -4.86
N ASP A 87 3.04 -18.50 -5.92
CA ASP A 87 3.53 -19.84 -6.29
C ASP A 87 4.52 -20.41 -5.26
N GLU A 88 5.13 -19.55 -4.44
CA GLU A 88 6.03 -19.94 -3.36
C GLU A 88 5.28 -20.21 -2.05
N VAL A 89 4.33 -19.35 -1.70
CA VAL A 89 3.60 -19.40 -0.41
C VAL A 89 2.44 -20.39 -0.44
N MET A 90 1.71 -20.48 -1.56
CA MET A 90 0.49 -21.28 -1.63
C MET A 90 0.71 -22.78 -1.40
N PRO A 91 1.77 -23.44 -1.92
CA PRO A 91 2.03 -24.85 -1.61
C PRO A 91 2.23 -25.13 -0.12
N ILE A 92 2.74 -24.14 0.63
CA ILE A 92 2.94 -24.22 2.08
C ILE A 92 1.58 -24.17 2.77
N LEU A 93 0.75 -23.18 2.41
CA LEU A 93 -0.58 -23.01 2.99
C LEU A 93 -1.56 -24.14 2.61
N GLU A 94 -1.42 -24.75 1.43
CA GLU A 94 -2.25 -25.90 1.02
C GLU A 94 -1.95 -27.17 1.80
N ALA A 95 -0.75 -27.29 2.37
CA ALA A 95 -0.39 -28.40 3.25
C ALA A 95 -0.99 -28.24 4.66
N GLU A 96 -1.43 -27.03 5.00
CA GLU A 96 -1.96 -26.67 6.32
C GLU A 96 -3.49 -26.84 6.43
N ASP A 97 -3.99 -26.72 7.67
CA ASP A 97 -5.43 -26.67 7.92
C ASP A 97 -6.06 -25.41 7.31
N PHE A 98 -7.29 -25.54 6.82
CA PHE A 98 -8.05 -24.45 6.23
C PHE A 98 -8.19 -23.24 7.17
N ALA A 99 -8.25 -23.46 8.48
CA ALA A 99 -8.27 -22.40 9.49
C ALA A 99 -6.95 -21.60 9.54
N VAL A 100 -5.81 -22.24 9.28
CA VAL A 100 -4.50 -21.57 9.20
C VAL A 100 -4.45 -20.65 7.98
N MET A 101 -4.89 -21.15 6.82
CA MET A 101 -4.97 -20.35 5.59
C MET A 101 -5.89 -19.13 5.78
N PHE A 102 -7.02 -19.30 6.48
CA PHE A 102 -7.93 -18.19 6.79
C PHE A 102 -7.34 -17.19 7.80
N ALA A 103 -6.63 -17.66 8.82
CA ALA A 103 -5.93 -16.78 9.76
C ALA A 103 -4.86 -15.95 9.05
N PHE A 104 -4.05 -16.58 8.20
CA PHE A 104 -3.04 -15.91 7.38
C PHE A 104 -3.64 -14.84 6.46
N LEU A 105 -4.75 -15.15 5.80
CA LEU A 105 -5.47 -14.18 4.96
C LEU A 105 -5.91 -12.95 5.78
N ASN A 106 -6.45 -13.15 6.99
CA ASN A 106 -6.86 -12.06 7.86
C ASN A 106 -5.67 -11.21 8.32
N ASP A 107 -4.56 -11.84 8.69
CA ASP A 107 -3.34 -11.13 9.14
C ASP A 107 -2.76 -10.26 8.02
N ILE A 108 -2.73 -10.75 6.78
CA ILE A 108 -2.29 -9.96 5.61
C ILE A 108 -3.23 -8.78 5.36
N VAL A 109 -4.54 -9.01 5.41
CA VAL A 109 -5.56 -7.98 5.20
C VAL A 109 -5.45 -6.90 6.28
N GLU A 110 -5.19 -7.27 7.53
CA GLU A 110 -4.99 -6.34 8.64
C GLU A 110 -3.66 -5.58 8.51
N PHE A 111 -2.55 -6.28 8.24
CA PHE A 111 -1.22 -5.69 8.15
C PHE A 111 -1.12 -4.61 7.06
N PHE A 112 -1.76 -4.84 5.91
CA PHE A 112 -1.81 -3.84 4.85
C PHE A 112 -2.90 -2.77 5.06
N GLY A 113 -3.70 -2.86 6.13
CA GLY A 113 -4.78 -1.92 6.42
C GLY A 113 -5.96 -2.04 5.46
N LEU A 114 -6.12 -3.22 4.84
CA LEU A 114 -7.14 -3.47 3.83
C LEU A 114 -8.53 -3.56 4.44
N GLY A 115 -8.65 -4.00 5.69
CA GLY A 115 -9.94 -4.10 6.39
C GLY A 115 -10.69 -2.77 6.45
N GLU A 116 -10.01 -1.70 6.88
CA GLU A 116 -10.61 -0.34 6.91
C GLU A 116 -10.77 0.25 5.51
N ALA A 117 -9.81 0.03 4.61
CA ALA A 117 -9.87 0.54 3.24
C ALA A 117 -11.05 -0.08 2.46
N LEU A 118 -11.23 -1.40 2.54
CA LEU A 118 -12.34 -2.13 1.94
C LEU A 118 -13.68 -1.74 2.58
N ALA A 119 -13.73 -1.62 3.92
CA ALA A 119 -14.94 -1.17 4.62
C ALA A 119 -15.33 0.28 4.32
N SER A 120 -14.37 1.14 3.94
CA SER A 120 -14.64 2.54 3.58
C SER A 120 -15.15 2.74 2.14
N LEU A 121 -15.08 1.71 1.30
CA LEU A 121 -15.48 1.75 -0.11
C LEU A 121 -16.89 1.19 -0.37
N GLY A 122 -17.47 0.47 0.60
CA GLY A 122 -18.86 -0.04 0.57
C GLY A 122 -19.85 0.87 1.28
#